data_AF-A0A2L2Z6V3-F1
#
_entry.id   AF-A0A2L2Z6V3-F1
#
_cell.length_a   1.000
_cell.length_b   1.000
_cell.length_c   1.000
_cell.angle_alpha   90.00
_cell.angle_beta   90.00
_cell.angle_gamma   90.00
#
_symmetry.space_group_name_H-M   'P 1'
#
loop_
_entity.id
_entity.type
_entity.pdbx_description
1 polymer ?
#
loop_
_entity_poly.entity_id
_entity_poly.type
_entity_poly.pdbx_seq_one_letter_code
_entity_poly.pdbx_strand_id
1 'polypeptide(L)'
;MNAALFFIELISVTLSEEIQLSPDQEEDARFALQNPDLYDGDLSGIDGSLVVERFAFAGDRFRWPIALVPFIIVASFSDMLV
;
A
#
# COMPACT_ATOMS: atom_id res chain seq x y z
N MET A 1 -7.42 -1.60 -34.45
CA MET A 1 -7.71 -1.18 -33.06
C MET A 1 -9.20 -1.34 -32.83
N ASN A 2 -9.61 -2.20 -31.90
CA ASN A 2 -11.02 -2.53 -31.68
C ASN A 2 -11.66 -1.38 -30.90
N ALA A 3 -12.63 -0.66 -31.48
CA ALA A 3 -13.29 0.47 -30.84
C ALA A 3 -13.88 0.11 -29.46
N ALA A 4 -14.31 -1.15 -29.28
CA ALA A 4 -14.81 -1.66 -28.02
C ALA A 4 -13.78 -1.61 -26.87
N LEU A 5 -12.49 -1.89 -27.13
CA LEU A 5 -11.44 -1.84 -26.11
C LEU A 5 -11.21 -0.42 -25.60
N PHE A 6 -11.25 0.56 -26.51
CA PHE A 6 -11.13 1.99 -26.16
C PHE A 6 -12.26 2.45 -25.23
N PHE A 7 -13.50 2.01 -25.49
CA PHE A 7 -14.63 2.35 -24.62
C PHE A 7 -14.58 1.65 -23.26
N ILE A 8 -14.10 0.41 -23.18
CA ILE A 8 -13.95 -0.32 -21.90
C ILE A 8 -12.91 0.37 -21.01
N GLU A 9 -11.77 0.78 -21.57
CA GLU A 9 -10.75 1.52 -20.82
C GLU A 9 -11.28 2.88 -20.35
N LEU A 10 -11.98 3.61 -21.22
CA LEU A 10 -12.57 4.90 -20.85
C LEU A 10 -13.61 4.75 -19.73
N ILE A 11 -14.47 3.73 -19.82
CA ILE A 11 -15.47 3.42 -18.79
C ILE A 11 -14.79 3.04 -17.47
N SER A 12 -13.72 2.24 -17.49
CA SER A 12 -12.96 1.86 -16.29
C SER A 12 -12.32 3.06 -15.60
N VAL A 13 -11.81 4.04 -16.37
CA VAL A 13 -11.26 5.28 -15.79
C VAL A 13 -12.37 6.15 -15.20
N THR A 14 -13.53 6.23 -15.86
CA THR A 14 -14.67 7.03 -15.36
C THR A 14 -15.41 6.41 -14.17
N LEU A 15 -15.34 5.08 -14.02
CA LEU A 15 -15.92 4.32 -12.90
C LEU A 15 -14.91 4.04 -11.80
N SER A 16 -13.67 4.53 -11.92
CA SER A 16 -12.74 4.52 -10.79
C SER A 16 -13.35 5.38 -9.69
N GLU A 17 -13.86 4.74 -8.64
CA GLU A 17 -14.33 5.42 -7.44
C GLU A 17 -13.20 6.33 -6.94
N GLU A 18 -13.42 7.65 -7.02
CA GLU A 18 -12.64 8.56 -6.20
C GLU A 18 -13.05 8.27 -4.75
N ILE A 19 -12.09 7.75 -3.97
CA ILE A 19 -12.28 7.55 -2.54
C ILE A 19 -12.44 8.96 -1.93
N GLN A 20 -13.69 9.35 -1.64
CA GLN A 20 -13.97 10.59 -0.95
C GLN A 20 -13.69 10.40 0.53
N LEU A 21 -12.57 10.96 1.00
CA LEU A 21 -12.22 11.00 2.41
C LEU A 21 -12.97 12.15 3.10
N SER A 22 -13.36 11.95 4.36
CA SER A 22 -13.70 13.09 5.21
C SER A 22 -12.46 13.96 5.45
N PRO A 23 -12.61 15.23 5.85
CA PRO A 23 -11.46 16.10 6.14
C PRO A 23 -10.49 15.49 7.16
N ASP A 24 -11.00 14.84 8.20
CA ASP A 24 -10.19 14.18 9.22
C ASP A 24 -9.42 12.97 8.64
N GLN A 25 -10.08 12.18 7.79
CA GLN A 25 -9.44 11.04 7.11
C GLN A 25 -8.38 11.49 6.10
N GLU A 26 -8.61 12.61 5.42
CA GLU A 26 -7.63 13.21 4.51
C GLU A 26 -6.39 13.69 5.28
N GLU A 27 -6.61 14.29 6.46
CA GLU A 27 -5.53 14.71 7.34
C GLU A 27 -4.72 13.51 7.88
N ASP A 28 -5.40 12.46 8.35
CA ASP A 28 -4.75 11.22 8.81
C ASP A 28 -3.96 10.53 7.69
N ALA A 29 -4.54 10.45 6.48
CA ALA A 29 -3.88 9.87 5.32
C ALA A 29 -2.63 10.68 4.93
N ARG A 30 -2.71 12.01 5.00
CA ARG A 30 -1.57 12.89 4.77
C ARG A 30 -0.48 12.67 5.83
N PHE A 31 -0.84 12.57 7.11
CA PHE A 31 0.14 12.30 8.17
C PHE A 31 0.81 10.94 8.03
N ALA A 32 0.06 9.91 7.61
CA ALA A 32 0.61 8.57 7.39
C ALA A 32 1.72 8.53 6.33
N LEU A 33 1.71 9.45 5.36
CA LEU A 33 2.73 9.55 4.31
C LEU A 33 3.88 10.52 4.63
N GLN A 34 3.90 11.12 5.82
CA GLN A 34 4.89 12.13 6.21
C GLN A 34 6.04 11.56 7.07
N ASN A 35 6.37 10.28 6.92
CA ASN A 35 7.53 9.70 7.61
C ASN A 35 8.82 9.84 6.75
N PRO A 36 9.74 10.77 7.07
CA PRO A 36 10.92 11.04 6.24
C PRO A 36 11.95 9.91 6.23
N ASP A 37 11.87 8.98 7.19
CA ASP A 37 12.77 7.84 7.31
C ASP A 37 12.30 6.64 6.46
N LEU A 38 11.08 6.70 5.93
CA LEU A 38 10.47 5.65 5.11
C LEU A 38 10.46 6.02 3.62
N TYR A 39 10.52 5.00 2.77
CA TYR A 39 10.37 5.17 1.33
C TYR A 39 8.90 5.49 0.98
N ASP A 40 8.69 6.47 0.10
CA ASP A 40 7.37 7.02 -0.26
C ASP A 40 6.49 7.41 0.94
N GLY A 41 7.10 7.56 2.13
CA GLY A 41 6.44 7.97 3.37
C GLY A 41 5.92 6.83 4.25
N ASP A 42 5.81 5.60 3.74
CA ASP A 42 5.14 4.48 4.45
C ASP A 42 5.82 3.11 4.32
N LEU A 43 6.82 2.95 3.45
CA LEU A 43 7.51 1.67 3.24
C LEU A 43 8.89 1.63 3.90
N SER A 44 9.07 0.70 4.84
CA SER A 44 10.41 0.38 5.35
C SER A 44 11.19 -0.44 4.30
N GLY A 45 12.42 -0.01 4.01
CA GLY A 45 13.30 -0.72 3.08
C GLY A 45 13.77 -2.07 3.65
N ILE A 46 14.13 -3.00 2.76
CA ILE A 46 14.84 -4.22 3.14
C ILE A 46 16.32 -3.86 3.32
N ASP A 47 16.88 -4.11 4.49
CA ASP A 47 18.31 -3.87 4.77
C ASP A 47 19.20 -4.85 3.98
N GLY A 48 20.36 -4.37 3.51
CA GLY A 48 21.38 -5.16 2.80
C GLY A 48 21.47 -4.96 1.28
N SER A 49 22.41 -5.66 0.63
CA SER A 49 22.85 -5.51 -0.78
C SER A 49 21.76 -5.73 -1.86
N LEU A 50 20.52 -6.04 -1.50
CA LEU A 50 19.43 -6.40 -2.41
C LEU A 50 18.49 -5.21 -2.69
N VAL A 51 19.02 -3.99 -2.60
CA VAL A 51 18.36 -2.66 -2.64
C VAL A 51 17.60 -2.34 -3.95
N VAL A 52 17.57 -3.23 -4.94
CA VAL A 52 17.25 -2.83 -6.33
C VAL A 52 15.78 -2.99 -6.73
N GLU A 53 14.95 -3.65 -5.94
CA GLU A 53 13.60 -3.97 -6.37
C GLU A 53 12.51 -3.08 -5.72
N ARG A 54 12.63 -1.77 -5.96
CA ARG A 54 11.51 -0.83 -5.77
C ARG A 54 10.43 -1.20 -6.79
N PHE A 55 9.19 -1.46 -6.34
CA PHE A 55 8.04 -1.96 -7.12
C PHE A 55 8.03 -3.44 -7.52
N ALA A 56 9.00 -4.27 -7.12
CA ALA A 56 9.00 -5.64 -7.63
C ALA A 56 8.14 -6.59 -6.79
N PHE A 57 7.45 -7.48 -7.50
CA PHE A 57 7.15 -8.82 -7.03
C PHE A 57 8.44 -9.41 -6.42
N ALA A 58 8.61 -9.26 -5.12
CA ALA A 58 9.80 -9.74 -4.44
C ALA A 58 9.89 -11.26 -4.70
N GLY A 59 11.03 -11.70 -5.24
CA GLY A 59 11.22 -13.11 -5.61
C GLY A 59 10.86 -14.04 -4.45
N ASP A 60 10.53 -15.31 -4.74
CA ASP A 60 9.88 -16.24 -3.79
C ASP A 60 10.53 -16.33 -2.39
N ARG A 61 11.84 -16.04 -2.29
CA ARG A 61 12.58 -15.91 -1.01
C ARG A 61 12.02 -14.87 -0.02
N PHE A 62 11.26 -13.89 -0.50
CA PHE A 62 10.68 -12.82 0.32
C PHE A 62 9.20 -13.04 0.61
N ARG A 63 8.60 -14.14 0.13
CA ARG A 63 7.21 -14.48 0.40
C ARG A 63 7.09 -15.25 1.71
N TRP A 64 5.99 -15.05 2.41
CA TRP A 64 5.64 -15.86 3.56
C TRP A 64 5.47 -17.33 3.14
N PRO A 65 6.10 -18.28 3.86
CA PRO A 65 5.88 -19.71 3.62
C PRO A 65 4.39 -20.00 3.64
N ILE A 66 3.93 -20.88 2.74
CA ILE A 66 2.54 -21.35 2.67
C ILE A 66 1.47 -20.23 2.62
N ALA A 67 1.84 -19.00 2.25
CA ALA A 67 0.97 -17.82 2.28
C ALA A 67 0.33 -17.53 3.66
N LEU A 68 0.97 -17.98 4.74
CA LEU A 68 0.51 -17.75 6.11
C LEU A 68 1.37 -16.67 6.79
N VAL A 69 0.72 -15.61 7.26
CA VAL A 69 1.37 -14.50 7.95
C VAL A 69 1.13 -14.64 9.46
N PRO A 70 2.11 -15.12 10.25
CA PRO A 70 2.00 -15.10 11.70
C PRO A 70 2.15 -13.66 12.21
N PHE A 71 1.33 -13.26 13.18
CA PHE A 71 1.37 -11.92 13.78
C PHE A 71 1.22 -11.97 15.31
N ILE A 72 1.66 -10.90 15.98
CA ILE A 72 1.52 -10.69 17.42
C ILE A 72 0.95 -9.28 17.61
N ILE A 73 -0.12 -9.15 18.41
CA ILE A 73 -0.65 -7.85 18.83
C ILE A 73 0.08 -7.45 20.11
N VAL A 74 0.85 -6.37 20.05
CA VAL A 74 1.59 -5.86 21.22
C VAL A 74 0.69 -5.01 22.11
N ALA A 75 0.95 -5.01 23.42
CA ALA A 75 0.09 -4.37 24.40
C ALA A 75 -0.12 -2.87 24.19
N SER A 76 0.83 -2.17 23.55
CA SER A 76 0.73 -0.74 23.21
C SER A 76 -0.38 -0.41 22.21
N PHE A 77 -0.99 -1.41 21.56
CA PHE A 77 -2.17 -1.22 20.70
C PHE A 77 -3.49 -1.08 21.49
N SER A 78 -3.50 -1.34 22.80
CA SER A 78 -4.73 -1.38 23.59
C SER A 78 -5.43 -0.02 23.74
N ASP A 79 -4.70 1.10 23.58
CA ASP A 79 -5.24 2.45 23.74
C ASP A 79 -5.86 3.02 22.44
N MET A 80 -5.72 2.33 21.30
CA MET A 80 -6.25 2.75 19.98
C MET A 80 -7.55 2.03 19.56
N LEU A 81 -8.06 1.09 20.36
CA LEU A 81 -9.25 0.30 20.02
C LEU A 81 -10.52 0.72 20.81
N VAL A 82 -10.55 1.93 21.37
CA VAL A 82 -11.71 2.50 22.08
C VAL A 82 -12.36 3.59 21.25
#